data_AF-A0AAX2R7I6-F1
#
_entry.id   AF-A0AAX2R7I6-F1
#
_cell.length_a   1.000
_cell.length_b   1.000
_cell.length_c   1.000
_cell.angle_alpha   90.00
_cell.angle_beta   90.00
_cell.angle_gamma   90.00
#
_symmetry.space_group_name_H-M   'P 1'
#
loop_
_entity.id
_entity.type
_entity.pdbx_description
1 polymer ?
#
loop_
_entity_poly.entity_id
_entity_poly.type
_entity_poly.pdbx_seq_one_letter_code
_entity_poly.pdbx_strand_id
1 'polypeptide(L)'
;MNSTVEMSQAELILQLAKTNVEQENRLKSTELRLGALEDEVKKLSQKAIGEYGCSTMSAYVQRHKLPIYVSDISKLGNDATRLCRKRGYPVNKVNIDRFGVVNVYPDFILQELLDDYIRTTQRLNGAIMKPI
;
A
#
# COMPACT_ATOMS: atom_id res chain seq x y z
N MET A 1 6.95 -1.88 61.57
CA MET A 1 6.62 -0.45 61.35
C MET A 1 7.35 -0.02 60.09
N ASN A 2 6.63 0.17 58.98
CA ASN A 2 7.23 0.69 57.76
C ASN A 2 7.44 2.18 57.96
N SER A 3 8.67 2.57 58.30
CA SER A 3 9.07 3.97 58.34
C SER A 3 8.97 4.55 56.94
N THR A 4 7.91 5.32 56.67
CA THR A 4 7.88 6.24 55.53
C THR A 4 8.91 7.32 55.82
N VAL A 5 10.12 7.13 55.31
CA VAL A 5 11.15 8.17 55.32
C VAL A 5 10.58 9.34 54.52
N GLU A 6 10.14 10.40 55.20
CA GLU A 6 9.72 11.63 54.54
C GLU A 6 10.95 12.27 53.90
N MET A 7 11.05 12.15 52.57
CA MET A 7 12.10 12.82 51.81
C MET A 7 11.95 14.33 51.97
N SER A 8 13.08 15.00 52.17
CA SER A 8 13.16 16.44 52.03
C SER A 8 12.72 16.87 50.64
N GLN A 9 12.16 18.09 50.51
CA GLN A 9 11.85 18.68 49.21
C GLN A 9 13.05 18.66 48.25
N ALA A 10 14.27 18.84 48.78
CA ALA A 10 15.50 18.79 47.98
C ALA A 10 15.82 17.37 47.47
N GLU A 11 15.57 16.34 48.28
CA GLU A 11 15.78 14.94 47.90
C GLU A 11 14.77 14.48 46.85
N LEU A 12 13.51 14.91 46.99
CA LEU A 12 12.48 14.67 45.98
C LEU A 12 12.85 15.30 44.63
N ILE A 13 13.30 16.55 44.62
CA ILE A 13 13.75 17.24 43.40
C ILE A 13 14.93 16.49 42.77
N LEU A 14 15.90 16.06 43.58
CA LEU A 14 17.06 15.30 43.09
C LEU A 14 16.64 13.97 42.46
N GLN A 15 15.70 13.26 43.07
CA GLN A 15 15.19 12.01 42.54
C GLN A 15 14.44 12.22 41.21
N LEU A 16 13.58 13.24 41.14
CA LEU A 16 12.87 13.61 39.90
C LEU A 16 13.85 13.97 38.78
N ALA A 17 14.88 14.77 39.08
CA ALA A 17 15.90 15.12 38.11
C ALA A 17 16.63 13.89 37.56
N LYS A 18 16.99 12.94 38.42
CA LYS A 18 17.62 11.67 38.01
C LYS A 18 16.70 10.85 37.11
N THR A 19 15.43 10.72 37.47
CA THR A 19 14.44 9.99 36.66
C THR A 19 14.21 10.66 35.31
N ASN A 20 14.17 11.99 35.24
CA ASN A 20 13.99 12.72 33.99
C ASN A 20 15.17 12.50 33.03
N VAL A 21 16.41 12.57 33.52
CA VAL A 21 17.59 12.30 32.69
C VAL A 21 17.57 10.86 32.14
N GLU A 22 17.16 9.89 32.97
CA GLU A 22 17.01 8.51 32.52
C GLU A 22 15.92 8.37 31.45
N GLN A 23 14.78 9.05 31.63
CA GLN A 23 13.70 9.06 30.65
C GLN A 23 14.12 9.71 29.32
N GLU A 24 14.82 10.84 29.35
CA GLU A 24 15.36 11.49 28.15
C GLU A 24 16.31 10.56 27.38
N ASN A 25 17.20 9.86 28.08
CA ASN A 25 18.13 8.92 27.46
C ASN A 25 17.41 7.72 26.83
N ARG A 26 16.39 7.19 27.52
CA ARG A 26 15.54 6.12 26.98
C ARG A 26 14.76 6.59 25.75
N LEU A 27 14.20 7.80 25.80
CA LEU A 27 13.44 8.39 24.70
C LEU A 27 14.30 8.53 23.44
N LYS A 28 15.50 9.12 23.57
CA LYS A 28 16.47 9.25 22.46
C LYS A 28 16.81 7.91 21.84
N SER A 29 17.03 6.88 22.65
CA SER A 29 17.31 5.52 22.15
C SER A 29 16.13 4.93 21.38
N THR A 30 14.90 5.14 21.87
CA THR A 30 13.69 4.66 21.18
C THR A 30 13.44 5.40 19.85
N GLU A 31 13.66 6.71 19.81
CA GLU A 31 13.49 7.52 18.59
C GLU A 31 14.48 7.09 17.50
N LEU A 32 15.75 6.85 17.86
CA LEU A 32 16.75 6.34 16.93
C LEU A 32 16.37 4.96 16.35
N ARG A 33 15.87 4.06 17.19
CA ARG A 33 15.42 2.73 16.75
C ARG A 33 14.18 2.82 15.86
N LEU A 34 13.26 3.74 16.14
CA LEU A 34 12.10 4.00 15.30
C LEU A 34 12.53 4.50 13.92
N GLY A 35 13.41 5.50 13.84
CA GLY A 35 13.91 6.00 12.56
C GLY A 35 14.57 4.91 11.71
N ALA A 36 15.40 4.06 12.34
CA ALA A 36 16.01 2.92 11.65
C ALA A 36 14.98 1.90 11.16
N LEU A 37 13.93 1.62 11.95
CA LEU A 37 12.84 0.73 11.54
C LEU A 37 12.00 1.33 10.40
N GLU A 38 11.69 2.61 10.43
CA GLU A 38 10.98 3.30 9.35
C GLU A 38 11.75 3.23 8.04
N ASP A 39 13.07 3.44 8.07
CA ASP A 39 13.94 3.31 6.91
C ASP A 39 13.98 1.86 6.37
N GLU A 40 14.09 0.86 7.25
CA GLU A 40 14.06 -0.55 6.84
C GLU A 40 12.70 -0.95 6.27
N VAL A 41 11.59 -0.50 6.87
CA VAL A 41 10.23 -0.70 6.32
C VAL A 41 10.13 -0.05 4.95
N LYS A 42 10.69 1.16 4.75
CA LYS A 42 10.70 1.82 3.44
C LYS A 42 11.48 1.01 2.42
N LYS A 43 12.70 0.54 2.75
CA LYS A 43 13.51 -0.31 1.85
C LYS A 43 12.82 -1.63 1.54
N LEU A 44 12.23 -2.27 2.55
CA LEU A 44 11.49 -3.52 2.39
C LEU A 44 10.21 -3.32 1.57
N SER A 45 9.50 -2.21 1.75
CA SER A 45 8.32 -1.89 0.93
C SER A 45 8.71 -1.71 -0.54
N GLN A 46 9.85 -1.08 -0.81
CA GLN A 46 10.40 -0.95 -2.16
C GLN A 46 10.86 -2.29 -2.76
N LYS A 47 11.34 -3.23 -1.93
CA LYS A 47 11.75 -4.58 -2.37
C LYS A 47 10.60 -5.59 -2.46
N ALA A 48 9.58 -5.44 -1.61
CA ALA A 48 8.40 -6.31 -1.51
C ALA A 48 7.34 -5.97 -2.56
N ILE A 49 7.33 -4.71 -3.04
CA ILE A 49 7.05 -4.47 -4.46
C ILE A 49 8.20 -5.15 -5.22
N GLY A 50 8.17 -6.47 -5.33
CA GLY A 50 9.11 -7.20 -6.17
C GLY A 50 9.00 -6.72 -7.62
N GLU A 51 9.68 -7.37 -8.55
CA GLU A 51 9.62 -7.13 -10.00
C GLU A 51 8.22 -7.29 -10.63
N TYR A 52 7.13 -7.08 -9.90
CA TYR A 52 5.82 -6.84 -10.45
C TYR A 52 5.87 -5.51 -11.19
N GLY A 53 5.76 -5.60 -12.52
CA GLY A 53 5.58 -4.43 -13.36
C GLY A 53 4.42 -3.57 -12.85
N CYS A 54 4.50 -2.28 -13.16
CA CYS A 54 3.41 -1.35 -12.93
C CYS A 54 2.95 -0.86 -14.29
N SER A 55 1.65 -0.97 -14.57
CA SER A 55 1.10 -0.63 -15.86
C SER A 55 -0.17 0.21 -15.70
N THR A 56 -0.45 1.05 -16.69
CA THR A 56 -1.80 1.56 -16.87
C THR A 56 -2.70 0.43 -17.39
N MET A 57 -4.01 0.53 -17.18
CA MET A 57 -4.97 -0.46 -17.67
C MET A 57 -4.80 -0.72 -19.18
N SER A 58 -4.76 0.35 -20.00
CA SER A 58 -4.57 0.24 -21.45
C SER A 58 -3.23 -0.39 -21.83
N ALA A 59 -2.14 0.00 -21.17
CA ALA A 59 -0.82 -0.53 -21.49
C ALA A 59 -0.73 -2.03 -21.17
N TYR A 60 -1.32 -2.47 -20.06
CA TYR A 60 -1.38 -3.88 -19.69
C TYR A 60 -2.21 -4.69 -20.70
N VAL A 61 -3.43 -4.23 -21.00
CA VAL A 61 -4.32 -4.87 -21.98
C VAL A 61 -3.65 -5.00 -23.35
N GLN A 62 -2.96 -3.95 -23.81
CA GLN A 62 -2.24 -3.95 -25.08
C GLN A 62 -1.03 -4.89 -25.07
N ARG A 63 -0.22 -4.87 -24.00
CA ARG A 63 0.97 -5.74 -23.84
C ARG A 63 0.59 -7.22 -23.86
N HIS A 64 -0.50 -7.57 -23.18
CA HIS A 64 -0.98 -8.95 -23.05
C HIS A 64 -1.99 -9.36 -24.13
N LYS A 65 -2.30 -8.46 -25.08
CA LYS A 65 -3.23 -8.70 -26.21
C LYS A 65 -4.59 -9.25 -25.74
N LEU A 66 -5.11 -8.71 -24.65
CA LEU A 66 -6.36 -9.19 -24.05
C LEU A 66 -7.57 -8.75 -24.87
N PRO A 67 -8.62 -9.60 -25.01
CA PRO A 67 -9.80 -9.30 -25.81
C PRO A 67 -10.78 -8.39 -25.03
N ILE A 68 -10.33 -7.20 -24.67
CA ILE A 68 -11.08 -6.21 -23.89
C ILE A 68 -11.39 -5.01 -24.77
N TYR A 69 -12.66 -4.61 -24.83
CA TYR A 69 -13.09 -3.45 -25.59
C TYR A 69 -12.65 -2.15 -24.92
N VAL A 70 -12.33 -1.15 -25.74
CA VAL A 70 -11.90 0.18 -25.25
C VAL A 70 -12.96 0.84 -24.37
N SER A 71 -14.25 0.58 -24.62
CA SER A 71 -15.38 1.05 -23.80
C SER A 71 -15.31 0.57 -22.36
N ASP A 72 -14.75 -0.61 -22.11
CA ASP A 72 -14.73 -1.24 -20.79
C ASP A 72 -13.55 -0.77 -19.93
N ILE A 73 -12.51 -0.23 -20.57
CA ILE A 73 -11.26 0.19 -19.93
C ILE A 73 -11.49 1.20 -18.81
N SER A 74 -12.39 2.17 -19.01
CA SER A 74 -12.68 3.19 -18.00
C SER A 74 -13.32 2.59 -16.74
N LYS A 75 -14.29 1.69 -16.94
CA LYS A 75 -14.95 0.96 -15.85
C LYS A 75 -13.97 0.05 -15.11
N LEU A 76 -13.19 -0.73 -15.86
CA LEU A 76 -12.16 -1.61 -15.31
C LEU A 76 -11.09 -0.84 -14.54
N GLY A 77 -10.72 0.36 -14.99
CA GLY A 77 -9.80 1.24 -14.27
C GLY A 77 -10.34 1.67 -12.90
N ASN A 78 -11.64 2.00 -12.82
CA ASN A 78 -12.28 2.31 -11.53
C ASN A 78 -12.32 1.08 -10.61
N ASP A 79 -12.56 -0.10 -11.15
CA ASP A 79 -12.56 -1.34 -10.40
C ASP A 79 -11.15 -1.71 -9.91
N ALA A 80 -10.11 -1.51 -10.72
CA ALA A 80 -8.71 -1.64 -10.31
C ALA A 80 -8.37 -0.66 -9.18
N THR A 81 -8.78 0.61 -9.27
CA THR A 81 -8.59 1.60 -8.19
C THR A 81 -9.26 1.14 -6.90
N ARG A 82 -10.49 0.62 -6.97
CA ARG A 82 -11.22 0.09 -5.82
C ARG A 82 -10.49 -1.10 -5.20
N LEU A 83 -9.99 -2.01 -6.04
CA LEU A 83 -9.29 -3.22 -5.61
C LEU A 83 -7.95 -2.90 -4.94
N CYS A 84 -7.16 -1.99 -5.51
CA CYS A 84 -5.93 -1.48 -4.89
C CYS A 84 -6.22 -0.86 -3.52
N ARG A 85 -7.19 0.05 -3.42
CA ARG A 85 -7.56 0.70 -2.15
C ARG A 85 -8.02 -0.29 -1.09
N LYS A 86 -8.84 -1.27 -1.48
CA LYS A 86 -9.34 -2.32 -0.57
C LYS A 86 -8.20 -3.15 0.02
N ARG A 87 -7.11 -3.35 -0.73
CA ARG A 87 -5.97 -4.19 -0.34
C ARG A 87 -4.76 -3.40 0.17
N GLY A 88 -4.87 -2.08 0.28
CA GLY A 88 -3.78 -1.22 0.75
C GLY A 88 -2.66 -0.99 -0.26
N TYR A 89 -2.89 -1.23 -1.55
CA TYR A 89 -1.89 -0.93 -2.59
C TYR A 89 -2.03 0.51 -3.10
N PRO A 90 -0.90 1.23 -3.27
CA PRO A 90 -0.92 2.58 -3.81
C PRO A 90 -1.33 2.58 -5.28
N VAL A 91 -2.12 3.57 -5.67
CA VAL A 91 -2.45 3.85 -7.08
C VAL A 91 -1.64 5.07 -7.50
N ASN A 92 -0.62 4.84 -8.32
CA ASN A 92 0.24 5.89 -8.83
C ASN A 92 -0.39 6.57 -10.05
N LYS A 93 0.19 7.70 -10.47
CA LYS A 93 -0.27 8.44 -11.64
C LYS A 93 0.91 8.78 -12.54
N VAL A 94 0.70 8.68 -13.84
CA VAL A 94 1.66 9.09 -14.88
C VAL A 94 0.97 10.04 -15.84
N ASN A 95 1.70 11.03 -16.34
CA ASN A 95 1.20 11.90 -17.39
C ASN A 95 1.54 11.29 -18.76
N ILE A 96 0.54 11.17 -19.63
CA ILE A 96 0.68 10.65 -20.99
C ILE A 96 0.16 11.73 -21.94
N ASP A 97 1.01 12.24 -22.85
CA ASP A 97 0.73 13.41 -23.69
C ASP A 97 -0.66 13.42 -24.36
N ARG A 98 -1.16 12.27 -24.79
CA ARG A 98 -2.47 12.14 -25.45
C ARG A 98 -3.66 11.93 -24.51
N PHE A 99 -3.41 11.45 -23.29
CA PHE A 99 -4.46 10.99 -22.37
C PHE A 99 -4.45 11.74 -21.04
N GLY A 100 -3.52 12.67 -20.84
CA GLY A 100 -3.33 13.39 -19.59
C GLY A 100 -2.87 12.47 -18.46
N VAL A 101 -3.36 12.74 -17.25
CA VAL A 101 -2.96 12.01 -16.05
C VAL A 101 -3.72 10.69 -15.93
N VAL A 102 -3.01 9.58 -16.06
CA VAL A 102 -3.56 8.22 -16.04
C VAL A 102 -3.05 7.45 -14.82
N ASN A 103 -3.94 6.65 -14.22
CA ASN A 103 -3.59 5.80 -13.08
C ASN A 103 -2.71 4.60 -13.50
N VAL A 104 -1.78 4.25 -12.63
CA VAL A 104 -0.89 3.09 -12.74
C VAL A 104 -1.17 2.15 -11.59
N TYR A 105 -1.25 0.87 -11.92
CA TYR A 105 -1.60 -0.20 -11.00
C TYR A 105 -0.51 -1.27 -11.01
N PRO A 106 -0.33 -2.01 -9.90
CA PRO A 106 0.51 -3.21 -9.91
C PRO A 106 -0.03 -4.25 -10.90
N ASP A 107 0.84 -4.86 -11.69
CA ASP A 107 0.46 -5.80 -12.75
C ASP A 107 -0.31 -7.01 -12.22
N PHE A 108 -0.01 -7.50 -11.01
CA PHE A 108 -0.74 -8.64 -10.41
C PHE A 108 -2.20 -8.29 -10.07
N ILE A 109 -2.50 -7.03 -9.72
CA ILE A 109 -3.87 -6.56 -9.50
C ILE A 109 -4.63 -6.53 -10.82
N LEU A 110 -3.97 -6.05 -11.88
CA LEU A 110 -4.55 -6.03 -13.22
C LEU A 110 -4.81 -7.44 -13.74
N GLN A 111 -3.86 -8.34 -13.56
CA GLN A 111 -4.00 -9.74 -13.96
C GLN A 111 -5.24 -10.38 -13.32
N GLU A 112 -5.34 -10.33 -11.99
CA GLU A 112 -6.47 -10.91 -11.26
C GLU A 112 -7.81 -10.33 -11.71
N LEU A 113 -7.91 -8.99 -11.80
CA LEU A 113 -9.14 -8.31 -12.17
C LEU A 113 -9.58 -8.69 -13.59
N LEU A 114 -8.64 -8.72 -14.53
CA LEU A 114 -8.94 -8.97 -15.94
C LEU A 114 -9.22 -10.45 -16.21
N ASP A 115 -8.53 -11.37 -15.53
CA ASP A 115 -8.82 -12.80 -15.60
C ASP A 115 -10.26 -13.09 -15.14
N ASP A 116 -10.70 -12.49 -14.04
CA ASP A 116 -12.07 -12.59 -13.54
C ASP A 116 -13.10 -11.97 -14.50
N TYR A 117 -12.77 -10.82 -15.09
CA TYR A 117 -13.62 -10.15 -16.07
C TYR A 117 -13.81 -11.00 -17.33
N ILE A 118 -12.71 -11.52 -17.90
CA ILE A 118 -12.74 -12.35 -19.11
C ILE A 118 -13.51 -13.63 -18.85
N ARG A 119 -13.25 -14.31 -17.72
CA ARG A 119 -13.97 -15.53 -17.34
C ARG A 119 -15.49 -15.29 -17.24
N THR A 120 -15.89 -14.18 -16.63
CA THR A 120 -17.31 -13.84 -16.46
C THR A 120 -17.96 -13.50 -17.80
N THR A 121 -17.27 -12.71 -18.62
CA THR A 121 -17.77 -12.29 -19.94
C THR A 121 -17.87 -13.47 -20.93
N GLN A 122 -16.91 -14.40 -20.91
CA GLN A 122 -16.96 -15.62 -21.72
C GLN A 122 -18.11 -16.55 -21.32
N ARG A 123 -18.41 -16.67 -20.02
CA ARG A 123 -19.58 -17.44 -19.56
C ARG A 123 -20.90 -16.83 -20.03
N LEU A 124 -21.01 -15.50 -19.99
CA LEU A 124 -22.20 -14.79 -20.46
C LEU A 124 -22.40 -14.97 -21.97
N ASN A 125 -21.33 -14.87 -22.77
CA ASN A 125 -21.40 -15.04 -24.22
C ASN A 125 -21.59 -16.51 -24.63
N GLY A 126 -21.00 -17.46 -23.90
CA GLY A 126 -21.19 -18.90 -24.11
C GLY A 126 -22.60 -19.40 -23.78
N ALA A 127 -23.36 -18.66 -22.97
CA ALA A 127 -24.78 -18.95 -22.72
C ALA A 127 -25.71 -18.48 -23.85
N ILE A 128 -25.22 -17.61 -24.76
CA ILE A 128 -26.01 -17.00 -25.84
C ILE A 128 -25.89 -17.78 -27.16
N MET A 129 -24.81 -18.57 -27.36
CA MET A 129 -24.73 -19.51 -28.49
C MET A 129 -25.27 -20.89 -28.09
N LYS A 130 -26.59 -21.07 -28.16
CA LYS A 130 -27.15 -22.42 -28.37
C LYS A 130 -26.88 -22.81 -29.82
N PRO A 131 -26.24 -23.96 -30.10
CA PRO A 131 -26.09 -24.44 -31.47
C PRO A 131 -27.48 -24.70 -32.07
N ILE A 132 -27.65 -24.25 -33.31
CA ILE A 132 -28.78 -24.61 -34.19
C ILE A 132 -28.56 -26.05 -34.65
#